data_AF-A0A495JPM9-F1
#
_entry.id   AF-A0A495JPM9-F1
#
_cell.length_a   1.000
_cell.length_b   1.000
_cell.length_c   1.000
_cell.angle_alpha   90.00
_cell.angle_beta   90.00
_cell.angle_gamma   90.00
#
_symmetry.space_group_name_H-M   'P 1'
#
loop_
_entity.id
_entity.type
_entity.pdbx_description
1 polymer ?
#
loop_
_entity_poly.entity_id
_entity_poly.type
_entity_poly.pdbx_seq_one_letter_code
_entity_poly.pdbx_strand_id
1 'polypeptide(L)'
;MSESAASKSKSTSQPPASAAESAGTESVPATSAGLPPTAQVLFAVINGGNGTVVRSLGVTSAARLAVGMYQVIFSHDVTGSAYVGTIGLPGSDGASPAGEIAVVGRSGVANGVFVQTFNSAGAYADRSFHLAVLS
;
A
#
# COMPACT_ATOMS: atom_id res chain seq x y z
N MET A 1 -37.91 1.25 36.26
CA MET A 1 -38.27 0.36 35.14
C MET A 1 -38.58 1.28 33.96
N SER A 2 -37.79 1.44 32.90
CA SER A 2 -36.62 0.70 32.43
C SER A 2 -35.83 1.60 31.46
N GLU A 3 -34.50 1.48 31.43
CA GLU A 3 -33.66 1.88 30.30
C GLU A 3 -33.97 0.99 29.09
N SER A 4 -33.86 1.52 27.85
CA SER A 4 -33.04 0.89 26.80
C SER A 4 -32.94 1.76 25.54
N ALA A 5 -31.76 1.67 24.92
CA ALA A 5 -31.21 2.49 23.86
C ALA A 5 -31.57 2.05 22.43
N ALA A 6 -31.39 2.94 21.46
CA ALA A 6 -30.98 2.67 20.07
C ALA A 6 -30.95 3.99 19.29
N SER A 7 -30.09 4.29 18.32
CA SER A 7 -28.85 3.71 17.83
C SER A 7 -28.29 4.83 16.94
N LYS A 8 -27.15 5.42 17.30
CA LYS A 8 -26.53 6.47 16.47
C LYS A 8 -25.79 5.76 15.34
N SER A 9 -26.51 5.46 14.25
CA SER A 9 -25.93 4.93 13.03
C SER A 9 -24.88 5.91 12.51
N LYS A 10 -23.59 5.63 12.76
CA LYS A 10 -22.49 6.26 12.04
C LYS A 10 -22.56 5.71 10.63
N SER A 11 -23.03 6.54 9.69
CA SER A 11 -22.98 6.27 8.26
C SER A 11 -21.56 5.88 7.84
N THR A 12 -21.38 4.66 7.35
CA THR A 12 -20.11 4.11 6.84
C THR A 12 -19.97 4.27 5.32
N SER A 13 -20.73 5.17 4.69
CA SER A 13 -20.62 5.43 3.24
C SER A 13 -19.80 6.69 2.98
N GLN A 14 -18.79 6.56 2.12
CA GLN A 14 -18.02 7.67 1.58
C GLN A 14 -18.97 8.69 0.89
N PRO A 15 -18.77 10.01 1.08
CA PRO A 15 -19.54 11.02 0.35
C PRO A 15 -19.41 10.84 -1.17
N PRO A 16 -20.48 11.08 -1.96
CA PRO A 16 -20.39 10.96 -3.40
C PRO A 16 -19.39 11.96 -3.99
N ALA A 17 -18.62 11.46 -4.95
CA ALA A 17 -17.78 12.20 -5.87
C ALA A 17 -18.49 13.48 -6.37
N SER A 18 -17.84 14.65 -6.22
CA SER A 18 -18.33 15.93 -6.71
C SER A 18 -17.58 16.30 -7.99
N ALA A 19 -18.29 16.87 -8.97
CA ALA A 19 -17.80 17.21 -10.31
C ALA A 19 -16.59 18.18 -10.38
N ALA A 20 -15.93 18.50 -9.26
CA ALA A 20 -14.58 19.04 -9.23
C ALA A 20 -13.49 17.99 -9.57
N GLU A 21 -13.83 16.71 -9.71
CA GLU A 21 -12.93 15.59 -10.06
C GLU A 21 -12.54 15.52 -11.55
N SER A 22 -12.67 16.60 -12.30
CA SER A 22 -12.13 16.72 -13.65
C SER A 22 -11.43 18.04 -13.83
N ALA A 23 -10.13 18.04 -13.55
CA ALA A 23 -9.18 19.00 -14.09
C ALA A 23 -7.74 18.46 -13.99
N GLY A 24 -7.04 18.39 -15.12
CA GLY A 24 -5.59 18.54 -15.16
C GLY A 24 -4.77 17.34 -15.64
N THR A 25 -4.76 17.10 -16.96
CA THR A 25 -3.50 16.71 -17.63
C THR A 25 -2.49 17.85 -17.47
N GLU A 26 -1.20 17.48 -17.43
CA GLU A 26 0.02 18.28 -17.27
C GLU A 26 0.62 18.26 -15.85
N SER A 27 1.40 17.21 -15.59
CA SER A 27 2.34 17.16 -14.47
C SER A 27 3.34 18.32 -14.56
N VAL A 28 3.33 19.18 -13.55
CA VAL A 28 4.30 20.27 -13.35
C VAL A 28 5.70 19.68 -13.09
N PRO A 29 6.78 20.22 -13.68
CA PRO A 29 8.14 19.76 -13.42
C PRO A 29 8.58 20.10 -11.99
N ALA A 30 9.26 19.16 -11.32
CA ALA A 30 9.72 19.35 -9.96
C ALA A 30 11.05 20.15 -9.89
N THR A 31 11.05 21.27 -9.15
CA THR A 31 12.21 21.82 -8.39
C THR A 31 11.76 23.02 -7.52
N SER A 32 12.31 23.34 -6.33
CA SER A 32 13.47 22.82 -5.59
C SER A 32 13.06 22.58 -4.12
N ALA A 33 13.24 21.42 -3.50
CA ALA A 33 13.96 20.22 -3.92
C ALA A 33 13.00 19.03 -3.94
N GLY A 34 11.98 19.10 -4.80
CA GLY A 34 11.17 17.93 -5.13
C GLY A 34 12.01 16.79 -5.70
N LEU A 35 11.40 15.62 -5.89
CA LEU A 35 12.05 14.47 -6.52
C LEU A 35 12.72 14.88 -7.85
N PRO A 36 13.94 14.41 -8.14
CA PRO A 36 14.67 14.80 -9.35
C PRO A 36 13.83 14.51 -10.62
N PRO A 37 14.11 15.16 -11.76
CA PRO A 37 13.40 14.87 -13.00
C PRO A 37 13.59 13.41 -13.49
N THR A 38 14.58 12.71 -12.95
CA THR A 38 14.81 11.27 -13.15
C THR A 38 14.03 10.39 -12.20
N ALA A 39 13.31 10.99 -11.25
CA ALA A 39 12.59 10.23 -10.26
C ALA A 39 11.42 9.47 -10.88
N GLN A 40 11.25 8.26 -10.41
CA GLN A 40 10.26 7.32 -10.87
C GLN A 40 9.41 6.86 -9.69
N VAL A 41 8.10 6.83 -9.91
CA VAL A 41 7.16 6.20 -8.99
C VAL A 41 6.91 4.79 -9.49
N LEU A 42 7.22 3.82 -8.63
CA LEU A 42 6.84 2.43 -8.82
C LEU A 42 5.76 2.10 -7.82
N PHE A 43 4.94 1.11 -8.16
CA PHE A 43 3.97 0.63 -7.20
C PHE A 43 3.67 -0.85 -7.37
N ALA A 44 3.16 -1.43 -6.30
CA ALA A 44 2.64 -2.78 -6.25
C ALA A 44 1.37 -2.81 -5.40
N VAL A 45 0.35 -3.48 -5.91
CA VAL A 45 -0.82 -3.90 -5.13
C VAL A 45 -0.70 -5.40 -4.95
N ILE A 46 -0.52 -5.85 -3.72
CA ILE A 46 -0.24 -7.25 -3.39
C ILE A 46 -1.44 -7.87 -2.66
N ASN A 47 -1.80 -9.09 -3.07
CA ASN A 47 -2.77 -9.89 -2.35
C ASN A 47 -2.10 -10.55 -1.13
N GLY A 48 -2.59 -10.28 0.07
CA GLY A 48 -2.00 -10.80 1.30
C GLY A 48 -2.14 -12.31 1.49
N GLY A 49 -3.19 -12.93 0.94
CA GLY A 49 -3.44 -14.36 1.15
C GLY A 49 -2.39 -15.27 0.50
N ASN A 50 -1.86 -14.86 -0.66
CA ASN A 50 -0.92 -15.66 -1.45
C ASN A 50 0.37 -14.91 -1.84
N GLY A 51 0.45 -13.59 -1.61
CA GLY A 51 1.59 -12.75 -1.95
C GLY A 51 1.71 -12.42 -3.45
N THR A 52 0.66 -12.62 -4.24
CA THR A 52 0.71 -12.35 -5.69
C THR A 52 0.49 -10.88 -6.01
N VAL A 53 1.12 -10.41 -7.09
CA VAL A 53 0.88 -9.09 -7.65
C VAL A 53 -0.49 -9.03 -8.32
N VAL A 54 -1.33 -8.07 -7.93
CA VAL A 54 -2.62 -7.82 -8.57
C VAL A 54 -2.51 -6.72 -9.61
N ARG A 55 -1.80 -5.64 -9.27
CA ARG A 55 -1.51 -4.50 -10.15
C ARG A 55 -0.13 -3.96 -9.80
N SER A 56 0.61 -3.45 -10.76
CA SER A 56 1.94 -2.91 -10.51
C SER A 56 2.48 -2.06 -11.64
N LEU A 57 3.49 -1.26 -11.33
CA LEU A 57 4.41 -0.64 -12.28
C LEU A 57 5.84 -0.88 -11.80
N GLY A 58 6.67 -1.47 -12.65
CA GLY A 58 8.09 -1.74 -12.33
C GLY A 58 8.37 -2.96 -11.46
N VAL A 59 7.36 -3.78 -11.12
CA VAL A 59 7.53 -5.03 -10.36
C VAL A 59 7.83 -6.20 -11.29
N THR A 60 8.85 -6.99 -10.96
CA THR A 60 9.19 -8.24 -11.65
C THR A 60 8.55 -9.45 -10.98
N SER A 61 8.51 -9.49 -9.64
CA SER A 61 7.84 -10.57 -8.90
C SER A 61 7.47 -10.16 -7.48
N ALA A 62 6.56 -10.90 -6.86
CA ALA A 62 6.29 -10.80 -5.43
C ALA A 62 6.04 -12.20 -4.86
N ALA A 63 6.34 -12.40 -3.58
CA ALA A 63 6.07 -13.65 -2.90
C ALA A 63 5.79 -13.44 -1.41
N ARG A 64 4.93 -14.29 -0.86
CA ARG A 64 4.77 -14.46 0.58
C ARG A 64 5.84 -15.41 1.10
N LEU A 65 6.60 -14.97 2.10
CA LEU A 65 7.71 -15.72 2.71
C LEU A 65 7.24 -16.49 3.94
N ALA A 66 6.36 -15.86 4.72
CA ALA A 66 5.73 -16.38 5.92
C ALA A 66 4.42 -15.62 6.17
N VAL A 67 3.67 -15.99 7.21
CA VAL A 67 2.48 -15.23 7.64
C VAL A 67 2.87 -13.76 7.87
N GLY A 68 2.17 -12.85 7.20
CA GLY A 68 2.39 -11.41 7.31
C GLY A 68 3.77 -10.94 6.84
N MET A 69 4.51 -11.74 6.07
CA MET A 69 5.85 -11.38 5.56
C MET A 69 5.94 -11.60 4.06
N TYR A 70 6.32 -10.55 3.34
CA TYR A 70 6.32 -10.55 1.89
C TYR A 70 7.63 -9.96 1.33
N GLN A 71 7.91 -10.33 0.09
CA GLN A 71 8.90 -9.69 -0.75
C GLN A 71 8.24 -9.14 -2.00
N VAL A 72 8.68 -7.96 -2.43
CA VAL A 72 8.33 -7.38 -3.73
C VAL A 72 9.63 -7.03 -4.43
N ILE A 73 9.83 -7.57 -5.63
CA ILE A 73 11.04 -7.41 -6.43
C ILE A 73 10.72 -6.50 -7.61
N PHE A 74 11.48 -5.43 -7.74
CA PHE A 74 11.37 -4.44 -8.82
C PHE A 74 12.39 -4.71 -9.93
N SER A 75 12.19 -4.07 -11.09
CA SER A 75 13.04 -4.22 -12.26
C SER A 75 14.39 -3.49 -12.17
N HIS A 76 14.60 -2.67 -11.14
CA HIS A 76 15.84 -1.93 -10.90
C HIS A 76 16.18 -1.87 -9.41
N ASP A 77 17.41 -1.45 -9.11
CA ASP A 77 17.90 -1.24 -7.75
C ASP A 77 17.09 -0.14 -7.04
N VAL A 78 16.55 -0.48 -5.87
CA VAL A 78 15.74 0.43 -5.04
C VAL A 78 16.42 0.76 -3.72
N THR A 79 17.67 0.37 -3.50
CA THR A 79 18.37 0.46 -2.20
C THR A 79 18.33 1.87 -1.59
N GLY A 80 18.39 2.92 -2.41
CA GLY A 80 18.33 4.32 -1.99
C GLY A 80 16.93 4.97 -2.05
N SER A 81 15.90 4.21 -2.39
CA SER A 81 14.54 4.73 -2.59
C SER A 81 13.79 4.88 -1.27
N ALA A 82 12.76 5.73 -1.27
CA ALA A 82 11.80 5.79 -0.18
C ALA A 82 10.66 4.78 -0.42
N TYR A 83 10.19 4.15 0.66
CA TYR A 83 9.14 3.13 0.62
C TYR A 83 7.92 3.59 1.42
N VAL A 84 6.74 3.50 0.83
CA VAL A 84 5.47 3.82 1.49
C VAL A 84 4.54 2.63 1.34
N GLY A 85 4.15 2.03 2.46
CA GLY A 85 3.21 0.91 2.50
C GLY A 85 1.91 1.30 3.20
N THR A 86 0.79 0.82 2.69
CA THR A 86 -0.51 0.90 3.36
C THR A 86 -1.20 -0.47 3.32
N ILE A 87 -1.92 -0.83 4.39
CA ILE A 87 -2.83 -1.97 4.36
C ILE A 87 -4.05 -1.58 3.52
N GLY A 88 -4.41 -2.41 2.55
CA GLY A 88 -5.47 -2.11 1.60
C GLY A 88 -5.86 -3.32 0.75
N LEU A 89 -7.16 -3.49 0.52
CA LEU A 89 -7.65 -4.54 -0.35
C LEU A 89 -7.25 -4.25 -1.81
N PRO A 90 -7.06 -5.29 -2.63
CA PRO A 90 -6.78 -5.09 -4.04
C PRO A 90 -8.03 -4.71 -4.87
N GLY A 91 -9.23 -4.95 -4.34
CA GLY A 91 -10.51 -4.59 -4.96
C GLY A 91 -11.10 -3.29 -4.41
N SER A 92 -12.34 -2.98 -4.81
CA SER A 92 -13.06 -1.76 -4.43
C SER A 92 -14.19 -1.99 -3.43
N ASP A 93 -14.35 -3.22 -2.93
CA ASP A 93 -15.42 -3.64 -2.04
C ASP A 93 -14.89 -4.09 -0.68
N GLY A 94 -15.62 -3.72 0.39
CA GLY A 94 -15.27 -4.04 1.76
C GLY A 94 -14.15 -3.16 2.32
N ALA A 95 -13.58 -3.60 3.45
CA ALA A 95 -12.47 -2.91 4.10
C ALA A 95 -11.44 -3.93 4.59
N SER A 96 -10.16 -3.59 4.47
CA SER A 96 -9.11 -4.39 5.10
C SER A 96 -9.32 -4.39 6.61
N PRO A 97 -9.16 -5.54 7.29
CA PRO A 97 -9.14 -5.53 8.74
C PRO A 97 -7.95 -4.72 9.24
N ALA A 98 -8.13 -4.05 10.39
CA ALA A 98 -7.13 -3.17 10.97
C ALA A 98 -5.80 -3.89 11.28
N GLY A 99 -4.73 -3.09 11.31
CA GLY A 99 -3.39 -3.52 11.62
C GLY A 99 -2.35 -2.51 11.18
N GLU A 100 -1.10 -2.94 11.26
CA GLU A 100 0.08 -2.13 11.02
C GLU A 100 0.90 -2.73 9.88
N ILE A 101 1.67 -1.88 9.20
CA ILE A 101 2.57 -2.27 8.12
C ILE A 101 3.94 -1.67 8.35
N ALA A 102 4.97 -2.48 8.13
CA ALA A 102 6.36 -2.05 8.11
C ALA A 102 6.96 -2.36 6.74
N VAL A 103 7.70 -1.40 6.18
CA VAL A 103 8.34 -1.51 4.88
C VAL A 103 9.81 -1.14 5.00
N VAL A 104 10.67 -1.91 4.34
CA VAL A 104 12.11 -1.66 4.30
C VAL A 104 12.72 -2.32 3.06
N GLY A 105 13.86 -1.83 2.58
CA GLY A 105 14.65 -2.53 1.57
C GLY A 105 14.99 -3.96 2.03
N ARG A 106 14.99 -4.92 1.11
CA ARG A 106 15.27 -6.32 1.41
C ARG A 106 16.77 -6.54 1.52
N SER A 107 17.22 -6.95 2.70
CA SER A 107 18.65 -7.22 2.95
C SER A 107 19.21 -8.24 1.95
N GLY A 108 20.34 -7.90 1.32
CA GLY A 108 20.99 -8.73 0.30
C GLY A 108 20.31 -8.76 -1.07
N VAL A 109 19.22 -8.00 -1.28
CA VAL A 109 18.48 -7.96 -2.55
C VAL A 109 18.21 -6.51 -2.92
N ALA A 110 19.11 -5.92 -3.73
CA ALA A 110 19.13 -4.49 -4.04
C ALA A 110 17.83 -3.97 -4.69
N ASN A 111 17.16 -4.81 -5.49
CA ASN A 111 15.89 -4.50 -6.13
C ASN A 111 14.67 -5.01 -5.34
N GLY A 112 14.84 -5.37 -4.06
CA GLY A 112 13.81 -5.97 -3.24
C GLY A 112 13.31 -5.05 -2.14
N VAL A 113 12.00 -5.09 -1.88
CA VAL A 113 11.38 -4.51 -0.69
C VAL A 113 10.82 -5.63 0.17
N PHE A 114 11.16 -5.61 1.45
CA PHE A 114 10.59 -6.48 2.47
C PHE A 114 9.44 -5.76 3.16
N VAL A 115 8.31 -6.46 3.27
CA VAL A 115 7.09 -5.92 3.85
C VAL A 115 6.62 -6.87 4.95
N GLN A 116 6.28 -6.29 6.09
CA GLN A 116 5.63 -6.99 7.19
C GLN A 116 4.27 -6.38 7.47
N THR A 117 3.28 -7.23 7.74
CA THR A 117 1.94 -6.82 8.11
C THR A 117 1.52 -7.50 9.40
N PHE A 118 0.82 -6.74 10.23
CA PHE A 118 0.41 -7.15 11.56
C PHE A 118 -1.11 -7.00 11.71
N ASN A 119 -1.68 -7.68 12.70
CA ASN A 119 -2.98 -7.32 13.24
C ASN A 119 -2.80 -6.27 14.35
N SER A 120 -3.90 -5.63 14.77
CA SER A 120 -3.85 -4.61 15.84
C SER A 120 -3.44 -5.12 17.22
N ALA A 121 -3.14 -6.41 17.38
CA ALA A 121 -2.50 -6.97 18.57
C ALA A 121 -0.96 -7.07 18.42
N GLY A 122 -0.39 -6.58 17.33
CA GLY A 122 1.04 -6.65 17.02
C GLY A 122 1.53 -8.02 16.55
N ALA A 123 0.63 -8.97 16.26
CA ALA A 123 1.01 -10.29 15.74
C ALA A 123 1.04 -10.28 14.21
N TYR A 124 1.99 -11.01 13.62
CA TYR A 124 2.05 -11.18 12.17
C TYR A 124 0.73 -11.73 11.63
N ALA A 125 0.19 -11.05 10.62
CA ALA A 125 -1.07 -11.42 10.01
C ALA A 125 -1.03 -11.11 8.52
N ASP A 126 -1.58 -11.99 7.70
CA ASP A 126 -1.66 -11.76 6.27
C ASP A 126 -2.62 -10.60 5.98
N ARG A 127 -2.10 -9.55 5.34
CA ARG A 127 -2.87 -8.39 4.90
C ARG A 127 -2.50 -8.08 3.46
N SER A 128 -3.50 -7.80 2.65
CA SER A 128 -3.25 -7.16 1.36
C SER A 128 -2.74 -5.74 1.59
N PHE A 129 -1.85 -5.29 0.73
CA PHE A 129 -1.23 -3.98 0.89
C PHE A 129 -0.94 -3.33 -0.46
N HIS A 130 -0.85 -2.01 -0.43
CA HIS A 130 -0.34 -1.20 -1.52
C HIS A 130 1.05 -0.71 -1.11
N LEU A 131 1.98 -0.75 -2.04
CA LEU A 131 3.36 -0.33 -1.86
C LEU A 131 3.69 0.68 -2.95
N ALA A 132 4.22 1.83 -2.58
CA ALA A 132 4.84 2.78 -3.47
C ALA A 132 6.34 2.85 -3.19
N VAL A 133 7.14 2.90 -4.26
CA VAL A 133 8.58 3.13 -4.19
C VAL A 133 8.87 4.41 -4.95
N LEU A 134 9.52 5.33 -4.28
CA LEU A 134 9.90 6.64 -4.80
C LEU A 134 11.41 6.59 -5.01
N SER A 135 11.83 6.43 -6.27
CA SER A 135 13.22 6.27 -6.67
C SER A 135 13.68 7.41 -7.57
#